data_AF-A0AAW1GCI5-F1
#
_entry.id   AF-A0AAW1GCI5-F1
#
_cell.length_a   1.000
_cell.length_b   1.000
_cell.length_c   1.000
_cell.angle_alpha   90.00
_cell.angle_beta   90.00
_cell.angle_gamma   90.00
#
_symmetry.space_group_name_H-M   'P 1'
#
loop_
_entity.id
_entity.type
_entity.pdbx_description
1 polymer ?
#
loop_
_entity_poly.entity_id
_entity_poly.type
_entity_poly.pdbx_seq_one_letter_code
_entity_poly.pdbx_strand_id
1 'polypeptide(L)'
;MSLMLGNMTKIGINITNGKLKAIKALHYIAWGNEGQPRRVRKAVGSFTGFGFDKNTEDYAKKIEDIIQNMELTDLVAVCHILDLNYSGMRRKLKI
;
A
#
# COMPACT_ATOMS: atom_id res chain seq x y z
N MET A 1 14.96 2.78 -15.78
CA MET A 1 13.83 1.85 -15.92
C MET A 1 13.19 1.74 -14.54
N SER A 2 11.98 2.25 -14.32
CA SER A 2 11.31 2.17 -13.02
C SER A 2 10.63 0.81 -12.89
N LEU A 3 10.83 0.13 -11.75
CA LEU A 3 10.20 -1.15 -11.48
C LEU A 3 8.77 -0.92 -10.99
N MET A 4 7.79 -1.35 -11.78
CA MET A 4 6.37 -1.25 -11.43
C MET A 4 5.99 -2.38 -10.48
N LEU A 5 5.13 -2.08 -9.49
CA LEU A 5 4.66 -3.06 -8.50
C LEU A 5 4.02 -4.30 -9.14
N GLY A 6 3.28 -4.11 -10.24
CA GLY A 6 2.61 -5.18 -10.97
C GLY A 6 3.54 -6.12 -11.74
N ASN A 7 4.79 -5.71 -12.00
CA ASN A 7 5.77 -6.56 -12.70
C ASN A 7 6.40 -7.61 -11.79
N MET A 8 6.25 -7.47 -10.47
CA MET A 8 6.71 -8.47 -9.51
C MET A 8 5.72 -9.63 -9.48
N THR A 9 6.14 -10.84 -9.86
CA THR A 9 5.22 -11.97 -10.13
C THR A 9 4.19 -12.21 -9.02
N LYS A 10 4.64 -12.32 -7.76
CA LYS A 10 3.74 -12.63 -6.63
C LYS A 10 2.84 -11.44 -6.27
N ILE A 11 3.38 -10.23 -6.21
CA ILE A 11 2.61 -9.02 -5.92
C ILE A 11 1.62 -8.70 -7.05
N GLY A 12 2.00 -8.90 -8.31
CA GLY A 12 1.11 -8.73 -9.46
C GLY A 12 -0.09 -9.68 -9.45
N ILE A 13 0.13 -10.95 -9.08
CA ILE A 13 -0.95 -11.93 -8.85
C ILE A 13 -1.84 -11.47 -7.68
N ASN A 14 -1.26 -11.03 -6.57
CA ASN A 14 -2.01 -10.52 -5.43
C ASN A 14 -2.83 -9.26 -5.77
N ILE A 15 -2.29 -8.33 -6.55
CA ILE A 15 -3.01 -7.14 -7.04
C ILE A 15 -4.18 -7.54 -7.93
N THR A 16 -4.01 -8.57 -8.76
CA THR A 16 -5.07 -9.05 -9.68
C THR A 16 -6.20 -9.72 -8.90
N ASN A 17 -5.88 -10.61 -7.96
CA ASN A 17 -6.85 -11.47 -7.28
C ASN A 17 -7.33 -10.93 -5.92
N GLY A 18 -6.62 -9.96 -5.34
CA GLY A 18 -6.90 -9.42 -4.01
C GLY A 18 -8.29 -8.79 -3.90
N LYS A 19 -8.86 -8.75 -2.69
CA LYS A 19 -10.17 -8.12 -2.44
C LYS A 19 -10.13 -6.65 -2.83
N LEU A 20 -11.21 -6.15 -3.45
CA LEU A 20 -11.29 -4.76 -3.92
C LEU A 20 -10.99 -3.74 -2.81
N LYS A 21 -11.49 -3.97 -1.59
CA LYS A 21 -11.19 -3.12 -0.41
C LYS A 21 -9.69 -3.00 -0.16
N ALA A 22 -8.94 -4.10 -0.21
CA ALA A 22 -7.49 -4.09 0.02
C ALA A 22 -6.73 -3.36 -1.09
N ILE A 23 -7.19 -3.45 -2.34
CA ILE A 23 -6.58 -2.71 -3.46
C ILE A 23 -6.86 -1.22 -3.35
N LYS A 24 -8.07 -0.83 -2.95
CA LYS A 24 -8.43 0.56 -2.67
C LYS A 24 -7.58 1.14 -1.53
N ALA A 25 -7.38 0.36 -0.46
CA ALA A 25 -6.48 0.72 0.63
C ALA A 25 -5.03 0.92 0.15
N LEU A 26 -4.51 0.02 -0.69
CA LEU A 26 -3.17 0.19 -1.29
C LEU A 26 -3.11 1.43 -2.20
N HIS A 27 -4.17 1.72 -2.96
CA HIS A 27 -4.25 2.93 -3.78
C HIS A 27 -4.26 4.19 -2.91
N TYR A 28 -4.93 4.17 -1.76
CA TYR A 28 -4.91 5.28 -0.80
C TYR A 28 -3.51 5.52 -0.23
N ILE A 29 -2.80 4.45 0.14
CA ILE A 29 -1.39 4.57 0.57
C ILE A 29 -0.53 5.19 -0.55
N ALA A 30 -0.73 4.82 -1.81
CA ALA A 30 0.07 5.33 -2.92
C ALA A 30 -0.29 6.78 -3.35
N TRP A 31 -1.57 7.17 -3.31
CA TRP A 31 -2.04 8.44 -3.90
C TRP A 31 -3.00 9.28 -3.04
N GLY A 32 -3.33 8.85 -1.83
CA GLY A 32 -4.22 9.59 -0.91
C GLY A 32 -5.72 9.52 -1.27
N ASN A 33 -6.12 8.61 -2.16
CA ASN A 33 -7.53 8.35 -2.47
C ASN A 33 -7.73 6.87 -2.85
N GLU A 34 -8.96 6.36 -2.80
CA GLU A 34 -9.24 4.94 -3.09
C GLU A 34 -9.20 4.56 -4.58
N GLY A 35 -9.10 5.53 -5.48
CA GLY A 35 -9.19 5.32 -6.92
C GLY A 35 -10.57 4.83 -7.39
N GLN A 36 -10.72 4.70 -8.71
CA GLN A 36 -11.96 4.22 -9.32
C GLN A 36 -12.00 2.69 -9.39
N PRO A 37 -13.11 2.01 -9.02
CA PRO A 37 -13.16 0.54 -8.94
C PRO A 37 -12.70 -0.20 -10.20
N ARG A 38 -13.00 0.33 -11.40
CA ARG A 38 -12.61 -0.29 -12.68
C ARG A 38 -11.14 -0.09 -13.06
N ARG A 39 -10.46 0.89 -12.47
CA ARG A 39 -9.08 1.29 -12.82
C ARG A 39 -8.07 1.04 -11.71
N VAL A 40 -8.54 0.84 -10.47
CA VAL A 40 -7.70 0.79 -9.26
C VAL A 40 -6.60 -0.27 -9.34
N ARG A 41 -6.89 -1.47 -9.86
CA ARG A 41 -5.87 -2.54 -10.00
C ARG A 41 -4.77 -2.17 -10.98
N LYS A 42 -5.14 -1.61 -12.14
CA LYS A 42 -4.17 -1.16 -13.15
C LYS A 42 -3.31 -0.01 -12.61
N ALA A 43 -3.93 0.94 -11.91
CA ALA A 43 -3.23 2.06 -11.28
C ALA A 43 -2.22 1.57 -10.25
N VAL A 44 -2.64 0.75 -9.27
CA VAL A 44 -1.77 0.14 -8.26
C VAL A 44 -0.63 -0.65 -8.89
N GLY A 45 -0.91 -1.44 -9.93
CA GLY A 45 0.12 -2.17 -10.67
C GLY A 45 1.18 -1.27 -11.30
N SER A 46 0.82 -0.06 -11.72
CA SER A 46 1.73 0.93 -12.29
C SER A 46 2.49 1.78 -11.26
N PHE A 47 2.27 1.56 -9.96
CA PHE A 47 2.99 2.28 -8.92
C PHE A 47 4.50 1.99 -9.00
N THR A 48 5.32 3.04 -8.95
CA THR A 48 6.79 2.94 -9.10
C THR A 48 7.55 3.43 -7.87
N GLY A 49 6.83 3.77 -6.80
CA GLY A 49 7.40 4.30 -5.56
C GLY A 49 6.98 5.73 -5.26
N PHE A 50 7.43 6.23 -4.12
CA PHE A 50 7.23 7.61 -3.69
C PHE A 50 8.42 8.47 -4.13
N GLY A 51 8.17 9.74 -4.41
CA GLY A 51 9.20 10.72 -4.79
C GLY A 51 9.93 11.37 -3.61
N PHE A 52 9.70 10.90 -2.38
CA PHE A 52 10.23 11.46 -1.14
C PHE A 52 11.03 10.42 -0.35
N ASP A 53 11.99 10.91 0.45
CA ASP A 53 12.80 10.09 1.37
C ASP A 53 12.17 10.03 2.78
N LYS A 54 12.60 9.08 3.63
CA LYS A 54 12.08 8.90 4.98
C LYS A 54 12.31 10.09 5.91
N ASN A 55 13.32 10.91 5.62
CA ASN A 55 13.68 12.06 6.45
C ASN A 55 12.99 13.37 6.02
N THR A 56 12.02 13.33 5.10
CA THR A 56 11.30 14.52 4.64
C THR A 56 10.00 14.74 5.40
N GLU A 57 9.52 15.99 5.40
CA GLU A 57 8.19 16.31 5.90
C GLU A 57 7.08 15.57 5.14
N ASP A 58 7.25 15.33 3.85
CA ASP A 58 6.26 14.61 3.04
C ASP A 58 6.08 13.17 3.53
N TYR A 59 7.17 12.51 3.94
CA TYR A 59 7.09 11.20 4.57
C TYR A 59 6.33 11.26 5.90
N ALA A 60 6.66 12.21 6.76
CA ALA A 60 5.99 12.37 8.06
C ALA A 60 4.48 12.62 7.89
N LYS A 61 4.10 13.58 7.04
CA LYS A 61 2.71 13.88 6.70
C LYS A 61 1.97 12.66 6.15
N LYS A 62 2.64 11.87 5.31
CA LYS A 62 2.05 10.64 4.75
C LYS A 62 1.80 9.58 5.80
N ILE A 63 2.70 9.41 6.77
CA ILE A 63 2.51 8.48 7.89
C ILE A 63 1.34 8.92 8.77
N GLU A 64 1.25 10.21 9.09
CA GLU A 64 0.13 10.76 9.87
C GLU A 64 -1.22 10.55 9.18
N ASP A 65 -1.30 10.85 7.87
CA ASP A 65 -2.49 10.62 7.03
C ASP A 65 -2.95 9.17 7.06
N ILE A 66 -2.01 8.21 6.94
CA ILE A 66 -2.31 6.78 7.00
C ILE A 66 -2.80 6.36 8.39
N ILE A 67 -2.17 6.85 9.47
CA ILE A 67 -2.56 6.52 10.84
C ILE A 67 -3.97 7.04 11.17
N GLN A 68 -4.33 8.22 10.67
CA GLN A 68 -5.64 8.84 10.93
C GLN A 68 -6.78 8.19 10.14
N ASN A 69 -6.50 7.73 8.92
CA ASN A 69 -7.55 7.33 7.96
C ASN A 69 -7.63 5.82 7.70
N MET A 70 -6.71 5.00 8.22
CA MET A 70 -6.70 3.55 7.95
C MET A 70 -6.78 2.70 9.21
N GLU A 71 -7.60 1.65 9.13
CA GLU A 71 -7.66 0.63 10.16
C GLU A 71 -6.47 -0.35 10.05
N LEU A 72 -6.09 -0.95 11.19
CA LEU A 72 -5.07 -1.99 11.23
C LEU A 72 -5.40 -3.19 10.33
N THR A 73 -6.68 -3.52 10.19
CA THR A 73 -7.17 -4.59 9.30
C THR A 73 -6.86 -4.31 7.83
N ASP A 74 -7.00 -3.06 7.41
CA ASP A 74 -6.68 -2.61 6.05
C ASP A 74 -5.17 -2.61 5.82
N LEU A 75 -4.37 -2.16 6.81
CA LEU A 75 -2.91 -2.24 6.75
C LEU A 75 -2.41 -3.69 6.64
N VAL A 76 -3.00 -4.61 7.41
CA VAL A 76 -2.69 -6.04 7.31
C VAL A 76 -3.07 -6.60 5.94
N ALA A 77 -4.23 -6.22 5.41
CA ALA A 77 -4.64 -6.64 4.07
C ALA A 77 -3.66 -6.13 3.00
N VAL A 78 -3.19 -4.89 3.12
CA VAL A 78 -2.16 -4.32 2.24
C VAL A 78 -0.84 -5.09 2.37
N CYS A 79 -0.40 -5.44 3.57
CA CYS A 79 0.79 -6.28 3.77
C CYS A 79 0.67 -7.62 3.03
N HIS A 80 -0.50 -8.26 3.05
CA HIS A 80 -0.72 -9.47 2.26
C HIS A 80 -0.63 -9.23 0.75
N ILE A 81 -1.16 -8.11 0.24
CA ILE A 81 -1.04 -7.75 -1.18
C ILE A 81 0.44 -7.60 -1.56
N LEU A 82 1.21 -6.90 -0.74
CA LEU A 82 2.62 -6.60 -0.95
C LEU A 82 3.57 -7.76 -0.59
N ASP A 83 3.03 -8.92 -0.19
CA ASP A 83 3.80 -10.07 0.28
C ASP A 83 4.79 -9.75 1.41
N LEU A 84 4.38 -8.88 2.33
CA LEU A 84 5.19 -8.45 3.48
C LEU A 84 4.92 -9.35 4.68
N ASN A 85 5.99 -9.92 5.24
CA ASN A 85 5.92 -10.63 6.51
C ASN A 85 5.90 -9.63 7.68
N TYR A 86 4.72 -9.42 8.26
CA TYR A 86 4.51 -8.51 9.40
C TYR A 86 4.51 -9.24 10.76
N SER A 87 4.83 -10.54 10.81
CA SER A 87 4.86 -11.34 12.05
C SER A 87 5.82 -10.79 13.13
N GLY A 88 6.84 -10.03 12.73
CA GLY A 88 7.76 -9.33 13.65
C GLY A 88 7.28 -7.96 14.14
N MET A 89 6.27 -7.36 13.52
CA MET A 89 5.85 -5.97 13.75
C MET A 89 4.86 -5.82 14.91
N ARG A 90 4.19 -6.93 15.28
CA ARG A 90 3.33 -7.02 16.47
C ARG A 90 4.07 -6.70 17.79
N ARG A 91 5.41 -6.77 17.79
CA ARG A 91 6.25 -6.41 18.95
C ARG A 91 6.60 -4.91 19.06
N LYS A 92 6.37 -4.09 18.02
CA LYS A 92 6.66 -2.64 18.04
C LYS A 92 5.42 -1.74 18.18
N LEU A 93 4.22 -2.32 18.26
CA LEU A 93 2.95 -1.59 18.45
C LEU A 93 2.36 -1.77 19.86
N LYS A 94 3.18 -2.19 20.83
CA LYS A 94 2.81 -2.00 22.24
C LYS A 94 3.11 -0.56 22.60
N ILE A 95 2.06 0.26 22.51
CA ILE A 95 1.89 1.44 23.37
C ILE A 95 1.81 0.92 24.81
#